data_AF-A0A2D8KMK1-F1
#
_entry.id   AF-A0A2D8KMK1-F1
#
_cell.length_a   1.000
_cell.length_b   1.000
_cell.length_c   1.000
_cell.angle_alpha   90.00
_cell.angle_beta   90.00
_cell.angle_gamma   90.00
#
_symmetry.space_group_name_H-M   'P 1'
#
loop_
_entity.id
_entity.type
_entity.pdbx_description
1 polymer ?
#
loop_
_entity_poly.entity_id
_entity_poly.type
_entity_poly.pdbx_seq_one_letter_code
_entity_poly.pdbx_strand_id
1 'polypeptide(L)'
;MKEFDHWDEQEHADLTEDEKQILDDLGLQGSTRRKFLKQVSAASLSLWAASTFSSTLLAHPMKETPTKPAFLQNEVAVSFSVNGETHQLNLDSRTSLLDALREHLGLTGSKKGCDHGQCGACTVMINGKRKLSCLTLAATCESHEVTTIEGLAQNGNMHPMQQAFLKHDGFQCGYCTPGQICSSVALLKEAEEGEASYVTEDLHKISSNLELSEEEIRERMSGNICRCGAYNNIVQAFREVHSGKEEMPSWEFATEEQMKKAKNA
;
A
#
# COMPACT_ATOMS: atom_id res chain seq x y z
N MET A 1 -20.89 38.27 -44.37
CA MET A 1 -20.36 37.98 -45.72
C MET A 1 -19.56 39.21 -46.13
N LYS A 2 -18.25 39.03 -46.39
CA LYS A 2 -17.20 40.06 -46.58
C LYS A 2 -16.83 40.75 -45.24
N GLU A 3 -15.60 40.76 -44.73
CA GLU A 3 -14.27 40.75 -45.34
C GLU A 3 -13.28 40.02 -44.41
N PHE A 4 -12.57 39.00 -44.91
CA PHE A 4 -11.37 38.43 -44.31
C PHE A 4 -10.42 38.02 -45.45
N ASP A 5 -10.14 38.96 -46.36
CA ASP A 5 -9.21 38.79 -47.50
C ASP A 5 -8.06 39.79 -47.39
N HIS A 6 -7.22 39.69 -46.35
CA HIS A 6 -6.04 40.56 -46.17
C HIS A 6 -4.74 39.80 -45.87
N TRP A 7 -4.67 38.51 -46.17
CA TRP A 7 -3.48 37.69 -45.91
C TRP A 7 -2.92 37.00 -47.16
N ASP A 8 -3.15 37.58 -48.34
CA ASP A 8 -2.68 37.02 -49.62
C ASP A 8 -1.79 37.99 -50.42
N GLU A 9 -0.88 38.68 -49.72
CA GLU A 9 0.30 39.29 -50.34
C GLU A 9 1.55 38.58 -49.83
N GLN A 10 1.96 37.54 -50.55
CA GLN A 10 3.32 37.02 -50.52
C GLN A 10 4.27 38.08 -51.10
N GLU A 11 4.73 39.01 -50.25
CA GLU A 11 6.04 39.60 -50.46
C GLU A 11 7.07 38.49 -50.27
N HIS A 12 7.67 38.03 -51.37
CA HIS A 12 8.95 37.32 -51.31
C HIS A 12 9.99 38.28 -50.73
N ALA A 13 10.10 38.32 -49.40
CA ALA A 13 11.18 39.02 -48.73
C ALA A 13 12.50 38.30 -49.07
N ASP A 14 13.26 38.88 -50.00
CA ASP A 14 14.64 38.47 -50.22
C ASP A 14 15.42 38.69 -48.92
N LEU A 15 16.01 37.61 -48.41
CA LEU A 15 16.81 37.63 -47.19
C LEU A 15 17.93 38.66 -47.31
N THR A 16 18.11 39.45 -46.26
CA THR A 16 19.26 40.35 -46.12
C THR A 16 20.56 39.53 -46.04
N GLU A 17 21.69 40.14 -46.39
CA GLU A 17 23.00 39.44 -46.37
C GLU A 17 23.38 38.95 -44.97
N ASP A 18 22.99 39.70 -43.93
CA ASP A 18 23.21 39.30 -42.54
C ASP A 18 22.39 38.06 -42.17
N GLU A 19 21.15 37.94 -42.66
CA GLU A 19 20.32 36.75 -42.47
C GLU A 19 20.86 35.53 -43.20
N LYS A 20 21.44 35.71 -44.39
CA LYS A 20 22.14 34.63 -45.11
C LYS A 20 23.36 34.17 -44.32
N GLN A 21 24.18 35.09 -43.83
CA GLN A 21 25.36 34.78 -43.02
C GLN A 21 24.99 34.00 -41.74
N ILE A 22 23.93 34.41 -41.03
CA ILE A 22 23.43 33.71 -39.83
C ILE A 22 22.96 32.29 -40.17
N LEU A 23 22.32 32.09 -41.31
CA LEU A 23 21.84 30.77 -41.75
C LEU A 23 22.99 29.86 -42.21
N ASP A 24 24.06 30.40 -42.77
CA ASP A 24 25.28 29.67 -43.11
C ASP A 24 26.06 29.25 -41.85
N ASP A 25 26.18 30.15 -40.86
CA ASP A 25 26.84 29.86 -39.57
C ASP A 25 26.09 28.79 -38.75
N LEU A 26 24.76 28.71 -38.90
CA LEU A 26 23.93 27.64 -38.33
C LEU A 26 23.98 26.33 -39.12
N GLY A 27 24.70 26.28 -40.25
CA GLY A 27 24.81 25.11 -41.13
C GLY A 27 23.53 24.77 -41.89
N LEU A 28 22.61 25.74 -42.01
CA LEU A 28 21.28 25.58 -42.59
C LEU A 28 21.21 26.01 -44.05
N GLN A 29 22.21 26.72 -44.57
CA GLN A 29 22.37 26.93 -46.00
C GLN A 29 23.10 25.75 -46.66
N GLY A 30 22.54 25.26 -47.78
CA GLY A 30 23.20 24.26 -48.64
C GLY A 30 23.07 22.77 -48.24
N SER A 31 22.53 22.44 -47.07
CA SER A 31 22.17 21.04 -46.75
C SER A 31 20.72 20.77 -47.18
N THR A 32 20.53 20.09 -48.33
CA THR A 32 19.19 19.67 -48.73
C THR A 32 18.58 18.80 -47.62
N ARG A 33 17.27 18.92 -47.38
CA ARG A 33 16.51 18.07 -46.43
C ARG A 33 16.84 16.58 -46.60
N ARG A 34 17.13 16.16 -47.84
CA ARG A 34 17.60 14.81 -48.20
C ARG A 34 19.00 14.46 -47.66
N LYS A 35 19.94 15.40 -47.65
CA LYS A 35 21.30 15.22 -47.10
C LYS A 35 21.28 15.16 -45.57
N PHE A 36 20.50 16.04 -44.93
CA PHE A 36 20.25 15.99 -43.48
C PHE A 36 19.61 14.66 -43.06
N LEU A 37 18.52 14.24 -43.73
CA LEU A 37 17.87 12.96 -43.45
C LEU A 37 18.81 11.76 -43.66
N LYS A 38 19.69 11.80 -44.67
CA LYS A 38 20.71 10.75 -44.88
C LYS A 38 21.75 10.71 -43.76
N GLN A 39 22.21 11.87 -43.29
CA GLN A 39 23.19 11.97 -42.20
C GLN A 39 22.60 11.52 -40.86
N VAL A 40 21.38 11.95 -40.53
CA VAL A 40 20.66 11.51 -39.33
C VAL A 40 20.39 10.00 -39.38
N SER A 41 19.94 9.47 -40.53
CA SER A 41 19.70 8.03 -40.70
C SER A 41 20.97 7.20 -40.50
N ALA A 42 22.10 7.65 -41.06
CA ALA A 42 23.38 6.98 -40.91
C ALA A 42 23.86 6.99 -39.44
N ALA A 43 23.73 8.11 -38.73
CA ALA A 43 24.11 8.20 -37.31
C ALA A 43 23.22 7.33 -36.41
N SER A 44 21.92 7.24 -36.70
CA SER A 44 20.98 6.41 -35.93
C SER A 44 21.21 4.90 -36.09
N LEU A 45 21.68 4.46 -37.27
CA LEU A 45 22.06 3.06 -37.52
C LEU A 45 23.29 2.64 -36.70
N SER A 46 24.24 3.56 -36.51
CA SER A 46 25.46 3.32 -35.72
C SER A 46 25.17 3.08 -34.24
N LEU A 47 24.23 3.84 -33.66
CA LEU A 47 23.82 3.69 -32.26
C LEU A 47 23.05 2.39 -32.02
N TRP A 48 22.20 1.99 -32.98
CA TRP A 48 21.50 0.71 -32.93
C TRP A 48 22.47 -0.48 -32.99
N ALA A 49 23.40 -0.47 -33.95
CA ALA A 49 24.39 -1.54 -34.11
C ALA A 49 25.32 -1.68 -32.88
N ALA A 50 25.73 -0.55 -32.28
CA ALA A 50 26.57 -0.57 -31.08
C ALA A 50 25.86 -1.21 -29.87
N SER A 51 24.55 -0.98 -29.71
CA SER A 51 23.77 -1.60 -28.62
C SER A 51 23.64 -3.13 -28.77
N THR A 52 23.52 -3.62 -30.01
CA THR A 52 23.49 -5.07 -30.30
C THR A 52 24.85 -5.73 -30.17
N PHE A 53 25.95 -5.02 -30.48
CA PHE A 53 27.29 -5.58 -30.43
C PHE A 53 27.87 -5.59 -29.00
N SER A 54 27.58 -4.54 -28.23
CA SER A 54 28.04 -4.40 -26.84
C SER A 54 27.36 -5.41 -25.91
N SER A 55 26.06 -5.69 -26.14
CA SER A 55 25.34 -6.70 -25.36
C SER A 55 25.90 -8.11 -25.57
N THR A 56 26.31 -8.48 -26.79
CA THR A 56 26.94 -9.79 -27.05
C THR A 56 28.38 -9.92 -26.53
N LEU A 57 29.15 -8.83 -26.49
CA LEU A 57 30.53 -8.85 -25.99
C LEU A 57 30.62 -8.76 -24.45
N LEU A 58 29.70 -8.04 -23.82
CA LEU A 58 29.64 -7.88 -22.36
C LEU A 58 28.78 -8.96 -21.68
N ALA A 59 27.90 -9.62 -22.43
CA ALA A 59 27.24 -10.83 -21.94
C ALA A 59 28.29 -11.92 -21.74
N HIS A 60 28.77 -12.05 -20.51
CA HIS A 60 29.32 -13.31 -20.05
C HIS A 60 28.16 -14.29 -20.02
N PRO A 61 28.12 -15.32 -20.89
CA PRO A 61 27.14 -16.37 -20.72
C PRO A 61 27.43 -17.00 -19.36
N MET A 62 26.52 -16.79 -18.39
CA MET A 62 26.55 -17.55 -17.15
C MET A 62 26.55 -19.01 -17.55
N LYS A 63 27.65 -19.69 -17.27
CA LYS A 63 27.95 -20.99 -17.88
C LYS A 63 26.96 -22.08 -17.49
N GLU A 64 26.18 -21.87 -16.43
CA GLU A 64 25.08 -22.75 -16.04
C GLU A 64 24.02 -21.89 -15.33
N THR A 65 22.91 -21.57 -16.00
CA THR A 65 21.69 -21.22 -15.27
C THR A 65 21.19 -22.54 -14.64
N PRO A 66 21.06 -22.64 -13.31
CA PRO A 66 20.62 -23.88 -12.69
C PRO A 66 19.27 -24.28 -13.30
N THR A 67 19.26 -25.45 -13.95
CA THR A 67 18.15 -25.97 -14.77
C THR A 67 16.95 -26.42 -13.93
N LYS A 68 17.00 -26.22 -12.61
CA LYS A 68 15.92 -26.55 -11.68
C LYS A 68 15.53 -25.32 -10.85
N PRO A 69 14.38 -24.67 -11.13
CA PRO A 69 13.89 -23.56 -10.31
C PRO A 69 13.67 -23.95 -8.85
N ALA A 70 13.44 -25.24 -8.56
CA ALA A 70 13.28 -25.76 -7.20
C ALA A 70 14.50 -25.50 -6.28
N PHE A 71 15.73 -25.51 -6.82
CA PHE A 71 16.93 -25.18 -6.02
C PHE A 71 17.00 -23.68 -5.68
N LEU A 72 16.42 -22.82 -6.52
CA LEU A 72 16.39 -21.37 -6.30
C LEU A 72 15.31 -20.92 -5.31
N GLN A 73 14.27 -21.72 -5.12
CA GLN A 73 13.16 -21.40 -4.22
C GLN A 73 13.47 -21.70 -2.75
N ASN A 74 14.54 -22.45 -2.45
CA ASN A 74 14.89 -22.86 -1.08
C ASN A 74 13.63 -23.29 -0.30
N GLU A 75 12.94 -24.29 -0.85
CA GLU A 75 11.62 -24.70 -0.39
C GLU A 75 11.69 -25.25 1.05
N VAL A 76 10.78 -24.79 1.89
CA VAL A 76 10.62 -25.22 3.28
C VAL A 76 9.23 -25.79 3.49
N ALA A 77 9.15 -26.93 4.16
CA ALA A 77 7.89 -27.47 4.66
C ALA A 77 7.54 -26.75 5.97
N VAL A 78 6.32 -26.22 6.05
CA VAL A 78 5.80 -25.53 7.23
C VAL A 78 4.39 -25.99 7.54
N SER A 79 4.07 -26.14 8.83
CA SER A 79 2.76 -26.53 9.32
C SER A 79 2.26 -25.55 10.39
N PHE A 80 1.10 -24.94 10.17
CA PHE A 80 0.48 -24.02 11.14
C PHE A 80 -1.04 -24.01 11.02
N SER A 81 -1.72 -23.55 12.07
CA SER A 81 -3.18 -23.44 12.09
C SER A 81 -3.60 -22.07 11.59
N VAL A 82 -4.59 -22.01 10.70
CA VAL A 82 -5.23 -20.77 10.26
C VAL A 82 -6.72 -20.88 10.51
N ASN A 83 -7.27 -19.97 11.32
CA ASN A 83 -8.70 -19.94 11.67
C ASN A 83 -9.24 -21.28 12.21
N GLY A 84 -8.40 -22.04 12.93
CA GLY A 84 -8.74 -23.34 13.51
C GLY A 84 -8.47 -24.55 12.61
N GLU A 85 -8.08 -24.35 11.35
CA GLU A 85 -7.72 -25.43 10.41
C GLU A 85 -6.19 -25.55 10.26
N THR A 86 -5.66 -26.77 10.38
CA THR A 86 -4.22 -27.00 10.20
C THR A 86 -3.86 -27.13 8.72
N HIS A 87 -2.90 -26.32 8.27
CA HIS A 87 -2.39 -26.35 6.91
C HIS A 87 -0.93 -26.77 6.89
N GLN A 88 -0.59 -27.73 6.01
CA GLN A 88 0.78 -28.12 5.69
C GLN A 88 1.13 -27.61 4.30
N LEU A 89 2.17 -26.80 4.19
CA LEU A 89 2.55 -26.10 2.97
C LEU A 89 4.05 -26.31 2.69
N ASN A 90 4.39 -26.48 1.41
CA ASN A 90 5.76 -26.32 0.95
C ASN A 90 5.88 -24.97 0.26
N LEU A 91 6.72 -24.08 0.80
CA LEU A 91 6.79 -22.67 0.40
C LEU A 91 8.24 -22.27 0.12
N ASP A 92 8.43 -21.26 -0.73
CA ASP A 92 9.72 -20.55 -0.79
C ASP A 92 10.04 -19.95 0.59
N SER A 93 11.27 -20.11 1.06
CA SER A 93 11.70 -19.58 2.38
C SER A 93 11.47 -18.07 2.59
N ARG A 94 11.32 -17.30 1.51
CA ARG A 94 11.07 -15.85 1.53
C ARG A 94 9.60 -15.48 1.57
N THR A 95 8.70 -16.44 1.41
CA THR A 95 7.25 -16.18 1.39
C THR A 95 6.81 -15.54 2.71
N SER A 96 6.27 -14.33 2.60
CA SER A 96 5.66 -13.65 3.74
C SER A 96 4.41 -14.41 4.20
N LEU A 97 4.05 -14.30 5.48
CA LEU A 97 2.80 -14.86 5.98
C LEU A 97 1.61 -14.27 5.21
N LEU A 98 1.69 -12.99 4.82
CA LEU A 98 0.66 -12.34 4.01
C LEU A 98 0.44 -13.07 2.68
N ASP A 99 1.53 -13.39 1.97
CA ASP A 99 1.44 -14.06 0.66
C ASP A 99 1.07 -15.53 0.80
N ALA A 100 1.53 -16.22 1.86
CA ALA A 100 1.07 -17.56 2.19
C ALA A 100 -0.46 -17.61 2.37
N LEU A 101 -1.01 -16.68 3.17
CA LEU A 101 -2.45 -16.60 3.41
C LEU A 101 -3.23 -16.31 2.11
N ARG A 102 -2.80 -15.31 1.35
CA ARG A 102 -3.57 -14.82 0.20
C ARG A 102 -3.43 -15.69 -1.03
N GLU A 103 -2.20 -16.01 -1.40
CA GLU A 103 -1.86 -16.55 -2.72
C GLU A 103 -1.74 -18.09 -2.68
N HIS A 104 -1.43 -18.68 -1.52
CA HIS A 104 -1.36 -20.14 -1.37
C HIS A 104 -2.63 -20.73 -0.72
N LEU A 105 -3.20 -20.05 0.29
CA LEU A 105 -4.41 -20.52 0.99
C LEU A 105 -5.71 -19.88 0.49
N GLY A 106 -5.65 -18.86 -0.36
CA GLY A 106 -6.84 -18.17 -0.90
C GLY A 106 -7.58 -17.29 0.11
N LEU A 107 -7.03 -17.07 1.31
CA LEU A 107 -7.56 -16.20 2.36
C LEU A 107 -7.19 -14.75 2.06
N THR A 108 -7.97 -14.13 1.19
CA THR A 108 -7.67 -12.81 0.62
C THR A 108 -8.15 -11.63 1.46
N GLY A 109 -8.72 -11.87 2.65
CA GLY A 109 -9.17 -10.85 3.59
C GLY A 109 -8.04 -9.93 4.04
N SER A 110 -6.92 -10.48 4.50
CA SER A 110 -5.70 -9.71 4.78
C SER A 110 -5.18 -9.01 3.51
N LYS A 111 -4.82 -7.72 3.60
CA LYS A 111 -4.49 -6.91 2.42
C LYS A 111 -3.02 -6.50 2.35
N LYS A 112 -2.49 -6.50 1.12
CA LYS A 112 -1.18 -5.93 0.80
C LYS A 112 -1.35 -4.45 0.44
N GLY A 113 -1.14 -3.57 1.40
CA GLY A 113 -1.22 -2.11 1.18
C GLY A 113 0.13 -1.45 0.86
N CYS A 114 1.22 -1.97 1.44
CA CYS A 114 2.56 -1.39 1.28
C CYS A 114 3.68 -2.43 1.18
N ASP A 115 3.49 -3.63 1.72
CA ASP A 115 4.51 -4.70 1.81
C ASP A 115 5.80 -4.36 2.57
N HIS A 116 5.81 -3.24 3.29
CA HIS A 116 6.99 -2.71 4.01
C HIS A 116 6.66 -2.25 5.44
N GLY A 117 5.58 -2.76 6.04
CA GLY A 117 5.20 -2.49 7.42
C GLY A 117 4.65 -1.10 7.74
N GLN A 118 4.26 -0.34 6.72
CA GLN A 118 3.88 1.08 6.87
C GLN A 118 2.39 1.32 7.14
N CYS A 119 1.50 0.38 6.80
CA CYS A 119 0.05 0.68 6.73
C CYS A 119 -0.88 -0.16 7.63
N GLY A 120 -0.43 -1.29 8.19
CA GLY A 120 -1.27 -2.17 9.01
C GLY A 120 -2.39 -2.93 8.27
N ALA A 121 -2.60 -2.75 6.97
CA ALA A 121 -3.68 -3.44 6.24
C ALA A 121 -3.53 -4.99 6.21
N CYS A 122 -2.32 -5.47 6.51
CA CYS A 122 -1.94 -6.88 6.58
C CYS A 122 -2.02 -7.46 8.00
N THR A 123 -2.57 -6.75 8.98
CA THR A 123 -2.61 -7.23 10.35
C THR A 123 -3.42 -8.52 10.46
N VAL A 124 -2.80 -9.52 11.09
CA VAL A 124 -3.39 -10.79 11.56
C VAL A 124 -3.01 -10.99 13.01
N MET A 125 -3.64 -11.93 13.72
CA MET A 125 -3.19 -12.34 15.06
C MET A 125 -2.40 -13.64 14.96
N ILE A 126 -1.21 -13.69 15.56
CA ILE A 126 -0.41 -14.91 15.72
C ILE A 126 -0.38 -15.23 17.22
N ASN A 127 -0.93 -16.37 17.62
CA ASN A 127 -1.14 -16.75 19.02
C ASN A 127 -1.84 -15.63 19.81
N GLY A 128 -2.86 -15.02 19.21
CA GLY A 128 -3.61 -13.91 19.79
C GLY A 128 -2.94 -12.53 19.76
N LYS A 129 -1.67 -12.40 19.33
CA LYS A 129 -0.97 -11.11 19.24
C LYS A 129 -1.02 -10.56 17.82
N ARG A 130 -1.43 -9.30 17.64
CA ARG A 130 -1.43 -8.66 16.31
C ARG A 130 -0.01 -8.54 15.75
N LYS A 131 0.16 -8.91 14.49
CA LYS A 131 1.43 -8.84 13.75
C LYS A 131 1.19 -8.39 12.31
N LEU A 132 2.18 -7.69 11.76
CA LEU A 132 2.22 -7.33 10.35
C LEU A 132 2.66 -8.56 9.54
N SER A 133 1.71 -9.23 8.88
CA SER A 133 2.00 -10.46 8.14
C SER A 133 2.94 -10.26 6.94
N CYS A 134 3.03 -9.04 6.38
CA CYS A 134 4.01 -8.73 5.32
C CYS A 134 5.46 -8.74 5.81
N LEU A 135 5.71 -8.51 7.11
CA LEU A 135 7.04 -8.53 7.72
C LEU A 135 7.30 -9.80 8.55
N THR A 136 6.43 -10.80 8.41
CA THR A 136 6.57 -12.10 9.08
C THR A 136 6.79 -13.15 7.99
N LEU A 137 7.82 -13.98 8.11
CA LEU A 137 8.01 -15.10 7.17
C LEU A 137 7.08 -16.24 7.55
N ALA A 138 6.40 -16.85 6.58
CA ALA A 138 5.55 -18.01 6.83
C ALA A 138 6.34 -19.15 7.51
N ALA A 139 7.61 -19.32 7.13
CA ALA A 139 8.53 -20.29 7.72
C ALA A 139 8.72 -20.13 9.25
N THR A 140 8.47 -18.94 9.81
CA THR A 140 8.59 -18.68 11.26
C THR A 140 7.31 -18.98 12.03
N CYS A 141 6.23 -19.32 11.34
CA CYS A 141 4.92 -19.59 11.93
C CYS A 141 4.71 -21.07 12.25
N GLU A 142 5.73 -21.93 12.13
CA GLU A 142 5.64 -23.35 12.47
C GLU A 142 4.94 -23.56 13.82
N SER A 143 3.92 -24.42 13.84
CA SER A 143 3.10 -24.73 15.03
C SER A 143 2.38 -23.55 15.68
N HIS A 144 2.32 -22.37 15.05
CA HIS A 144 1.56 -21.23 15.55
C HIS A 144 0.08 -21.30 15.11
N GLU A 145 -0.77 -20.59 15.84
CA GLU A 145 -2.14 -20.32 15.46
C GLU A 145 -2.24 -18.91 14.85
N VAL A 146 -2.76 -18.83 13.64
CA VAL A 146 -3.00 -17.58 12.92
C VAL A 146 -4.50 -17.34 12.80
N THR A 147 -4.97 -16.18 13.24
CA THR A 147 -6.34 -15.73 13.05
C THR A 147 -6.36 -14.56 12.08
N THR A 148 -7.14 -14.68 11.01
CA THR A 148 -7.38 -13.63 10.00
C THR A 148 -8.78 -13.03 10.17
N ILE A 149 -9.13 -12.05 9.33
CA ILE A 149 -10.47 -11.42 9.36
C ILE A 149 -11.59 -12.44 9.12
N GLU A 150 -11.32 -13.44 8.27
CA GLU A 150 -12.25 -14.53 7.95
C GLU A 150 -12.55 -15.41 9.17
N GLY A 151 -11.60 -15.57 10.09
CA GLY A 151 -11.74 -16.39 11.30
C GLY A 151 -12.49 -15.72 12.44
N LEU A 152 -12.81 -14.42 12.35
CA LEU A 152 -13.51 -13.71 13.43
C LEU A 152 -15.01 -14.01 13.47
N ALA A 153 -15.63 -14.27 12.33
CA ALA A 153 -17.04 -14.63 12.27
C ALA A 153 -17.22 -16.12 12.62
N GLN A 154 -18.15 -16.43 13.52
CA GLN A 154 -18.40 -17.80 13.98
C GLN A 154 -19.87 -18.17 13.76
N ASN A 155 -20.12 -19.37 13.23
CA ASN A 155 -21.47 -19.91 12.99
C ASN A 155 -22.38 -18.95 12.20
N GLY A 156 -21.82 -18.21 11.25
CA GLY A 156 -22.55 -17.22 10.43
C GLY A 156 -22.83 -15.89 11.13
N ASN A 157 -22.40 -15.70 12.38
CA ASN A 157 -22.56 -14.46 13.12
C ASN A 157 -21.30 -13.61 13.03
N MET A 158 -21.48 -12.32 12.76
CA MET A 158 -20.39 -11.33 12.78
C MET A 158 -19.84 -11.18 14.20
N HIS A 159 -18.52 -11.02 14.30
CA HIS A 159 -17.86 -10.62 15.55
C HIS A 159 -18.40 -9.25 16.02
N PRO A 160 -18.52 -8.96 17.32
CA PRO A 160 -18.98 -7.66 17.83
C PRO A 160 -18.26 -6.46 17.19
N MET A 161 -16.94 -6.57 17.00
CA MET A 161 -16.14 -5.55 16.29
C MET A 161 -16.55 -5.37 14.82
N GLN A 162 -16.90 -6.44 14.10
CA GLN A 162 -17.41 -6.31 12.73
C GLN A 162 -18.79 -5.61 12.71
N GLN A 163 -19.66 -5.94 13.67
CA GLN A 163 -20.97 -5.30 13.81
C GLN A 163 -20.84 -3.81 14.13
N ALA A 164 -19.94 -3.45 15.05
CA ALA A 164 -19.68 -2.06 15.42
C ALA A 164 -19.11 -1.26 14.24
N PHE A 165 -18.17 -1.83 13.47
CA PHE A 165 -17.66 -1.18 12.26
C PHE A 165 -18.75 -0.93 11.22
N LEU A 166 -19.72 -1.84 11.08
CA LEU A 166 -20.88 -1.65 10.20
C LEU A 166 -21.80 -0.55 10.74
N LYS A 167 -22.13 -0.59 12.03
CA LYS A 167 -23.04 0.35 12.68
C LYS A 167 -22.54 1.79 12.65
N HIS A 168 -21.24 1.98 12.90
CA HIS A 168 -20.62 3.30 12.98
C HIS A 168 -20.08 3.82 11.65
N ASP A 169 -20.30 3.11 10.54
CA ASP A 169 -19.70 3.44 9.24
C ASP A 169 -18.16 3.56 9.35
N GLY A 170 -17.55 2.60 10.07
CA GLY A 170 -16.12 2.51 10.38
C GLY A 170 -15.24 2.13 9.19
N PHE A 171 -15.74 2.24 7.97
CA PHE A 171 -15.02 1.97 6.74
C PHE A 171 -15.71 2.61 5.54
N GLN A 172 -15.01 2.68 4.40
CA GLN A 172 -15.60 3.07 3.12
C GLN A 172 -15.17 2.09 2.03
N CYS A 173 -13.95 2.24 1.47
CA CYS A 173 -13.45 1.35 0.43
C CYS A 173 -13.24 -0.10 0.89
N GLY A 174 -13.27 -0.35 2.20
CA GLY A 174 -13.10 -1.67 2.79
C GLY A 174 -11.66 -2.19 2.84
N TYR A 175 -10.69 -1.51 2.22
CA TYR A 175 -9.35 -2.07 2.02
C TYR A 175 -8.53 -2.19 3.31
N CYS A 176 -8.53 -1.15 4.17
CA CYS A 176 -7.84 -1.24 5.46
C CYS A 176 -8.63 -2.03 6.52
N THR A 177 -9.93 -2.23 6.29
CA THR A 177 -10.89 -2.72 7.30
C THR A 177 -10.52 -4.07 7.92
N PRO A 178 -10.04 -5.08 7.16
CA PRO A 178 -9.54 -6.33 7.75
C PRO A 178 -8.45 -6.11 8.79
N GLY A 179 -7.43 -5.32 8.45
CA GLY A 179 -6.34 -5.00 9.36
C GLY A 179 -6.78 -4.15 10.55
N GLN A 180 -7.69 -3.20 10.33
CA GLN A 180 -8.29 -2.38 11.40
C GLN A 180 -9.00 -3.28 12.43
N ILE A 181 -9.92 -4.14 11.97
CA ILE A 181 -10.69 -5.02 12.85
C ILE A 181 -9.79 -6.02 13.59
N CYS A 182 -8.85 -6.67 12.89
CA CYS A 182 -7.89 -7.58 13.52
C CYS A 182 -7.05 -6.86 14.59
N SER A 183 -6.56 -5.65 14.30
CA SER A 183 -5.86 -4.83 15.29
C SER A 183 -6.75 -4.49 16.48
N SER A 184 -7.99 -4.06 16.24
CA SER A 184 -8.94 -3.68 17.29
C SER A 184 -9.25 -4.83 18.23
N VAL A 185 -9.45 -6.06 17.70
CA VAL A 185 -9.71 -7.25 18.53
C VAL A 185 -8.50 -7.60 19.40
N ALA A 186 -7.29 -7.62 18.83
CA ALA A 186 -6.08 -7.87 19.60
C ALA A 186 -5.86 -6.79 20.68
N LEU A 187 -6.21 -5.54 20.37
CA LEU A 187 -6.06 -4.41 21.27
C LEU A 187 -6.95 -4.44 22.50
N LEU A 188 -8.16 -4.98 22.38
CA LEU A 188 -9.03 -5.22 23.54
C LEU A 188 -8.33 -6.14 24.55
N LYS A 189 -7.63 -7.17 24.06
CA LYS A 189 -6.83 -8.06 24.89
C LYS A 189 -5.60 -7.37 25.47
N GLU A 190 -4.89 -6.55 24.69
CA GLU A 190 -3.78 -5.72 25.20
C GLU A 190 -4.26 -4.81 26.35
N ALA A 191 -5.46 -4.23 26.26
CA ALA A 191 -6.07 -3.42 27.32
C ALA A 191 -6.50 -4.25 28.54
N GLU A 192 -7.08 -5.43 28.32
CA GLU A 192 -7.43 -6.39 29.38
C GLU A 192 -6.18 -6.80 30.18
N GLU A 193 -5.08 -7.08 29.49
CA GLU A 193 -3.79 -7.47 30.07
C GLU A 193 -3.02 -6.30 30.70
N GLY A 194 -3.46 -5.06 30.49
CA GLY A 194 -2.81 -3.87 31.03
C GLY A 194 -1.53 -3.49 30.28
N GLU A 195 -1.42 -3.75 28.98
CA GLU A 195 -0.25 -3.31 28.22
C GLU A 195 -0.26 -1.78 28.06
N ALA A 196 0.84 -1.11 28.42
CA ALA A 196 1.00 0.34 28.28
C ALA A 196 1.07 0.79 26.80
N SER A 197 0.68 2.04 26.52
CA SER A 197 0.94 2.70 25.24
C SER A 197 1.87 3.91 25.43
N TYR A 198 2.16 4.62 24.34
CA TYR A 198 2.94 5.86 24.38
C TYR A 198 2.26 6.97 25.19
N VAL A 199 0.92 7.01 25.21
CA VAL A 199 0.13 8.05 25.88
C VAL A 199 -0.26 7.67 27.32
N THR A 200 0.17 6.51 27.81
CA THR A 200 -0.07 6.12 29.20
C THR A 200 0.79 6.96 30.15
N GLU A 201 0.17 7.83 30.95
CA GLU A 201 0.87 8.82 31.78
C GLU A 201 1.66 8.21 32.96
N ASP A 202 1.08 7.24 33.67
CA ASP A 202 1.66 6.68 34.90
C ASP A 202 1.77 5.16 34.83
N LEU A 203 2.97 4.69 34.46
CA LEU A 203 3.30 3.27 34.35
C LEU A 203 3.20 2.51 35.69
N HIS A 204 3.19 3.21 36.84
CA HIS A 204 3.06 2.56 38.15
C HIS A 204 1.61 2.25 38.54
N LYS A 205 0.62 2.83 37.85
CA LYS A 205 -0.81 2.64 38.11
C LYS A 205 -1.51 1.72 37.12
N ILE A 206 -0.77 1.13 36.20
CA ILE A 206 -1.30 0.17 35.24
C ILE A 206 -1.88 -1.03 35.99
N SER A 207 -3.14 -1.30 35.69
CA SER A 207 -3.88 -2.46 36.18
C SER A 207 -4.48 -3.21 35.00
N SER A 208 -4.92 -4.44 35.22
CA SER A 208 -5.68 -5.19 34.22
C SER A 208 -7.04 -4.52 33.98
N ASN A 209 -7.60 -4.71 32.79
CA ASN A 209 -8.85 -4.11 32.34
C ASN A 209 -8.80 -2.59 32.24
N LEU A 210 -7.83 -2.07 31.47
CA LEU A 210 -7.72 -0.64 31.22
C LEU A 210 -8.97 -0.10 30.53
N GLU A 211 -9.57 0.93 31.12
CA GLU A 211 -10.55 1.76 30.41
C GLU A 211 -9.80 2.71 29.47
N LEU A 212 -9.92 2.48 28.16
CA LEU A 212 -9.18 3.25 27.17
C LEU A 212 -9.89 4.58 26.87
N SER A 213 -9.16 5.68 27.02
CA SER A 213 -9.58 6.98 26.52
C SER A 213 -9.57 7.02 24.98
N GLU A 214 -10.19 8.04 24.38
CA GLU A 214 -10.14 8.23 22.93
C GLU A 214 -8.70 8.37 22.42
N GLU A 215 -7.85 9.04 23.20
CA GLU A 215 -6.42 9.22 22.89
C GLU A 215 -5.66 7.89 22.94
N GLU A 216 -5.90 7.06 23.96
CA GLU A 216 -5.34 5.70 24.05
C GLU A 216 -5.75 4.84 22.85
N ILE A 217 -7.03 4.88 22.47
CA ILE A 217 -7.52 4.13 21.29
C ILE A 217 -6.82 4.60 20.02
N ARG A 218 -6.74 5.93 19.81
CA ARG A 218 -6.09 6.52 18.64
C ARG A 218 -4.63 6.12 18.55
N GLU A 219 -3.87 6.31 19.62
CA GLU A 219 -2.45 5.96 19.69
C GLU A 219 -2.23 4.49 19.35
N ARG A 220 -2.98 3.61 20.01
CA ARG A 220 -2.87 2.16 19.83
C ARG A 220 -3.25 1.68 18.42
N MET A 221 -4.18 2.37 17.77
CA MET A 221 -4.64 2.09 16.41
C MET A 221 -3.79 2.79 15.33
N SER A 222 -2.85 3.67 15.69
CA SER A 222 -2.02 4.44 14.75
C SER A 222 -1.21 3.60 13.77
N GLY A 223 -0.95 2.33 14.08
CA GLY A 223 -0.32 1.36 13.18
C GLY A 223 -1.17 0.95 11.97
N ASN A 224 -2.44 1.35 11.92
CA ASN A 224 -3.38 1.00 10.85
C ASN A 224 -3.88 2.25 10.11
N ILE A 225 -3.36 2.46 8.89
CA ILE A 225 -3.69 3.63 8.06
C ILE A 225 -5.01 3.42 7.31
N CYS A 226 -5.89 4.42 7.37
CA CYS A 226 -7.12 4.52 6.60
C CYS A 226 -7.09 5.73 5.66
N ARG A 227 -6.88 5.51 4.36
CA ARG A 227 -6.82 6.60 3.37
C ARG A 227 -8.18 7.28 3.14
N CYS A 228 -9.29 6.57 3.38
CA CYS A 228 -10.63 7.13 3.32
C CYS A 228 -10.91 8.12 4.47
N GLY A 229 -10.08 8.14 5.51
CA GLY A 229 -10.25 9.04 6.65
C GLY A 229 -11.37 8.64 7.62
N ALA A 230 -11.75 7.36 7.67
CA ALA A 230 -12.81 6.86 8.55
C ALA A 230 -12.42 6.77 10.04
N TYR A 231 -11.32 7.41 10.47
CA TYR A 231 -10.72 7.22 11.79
C TYR A 231 -11.67 7.52 12.94
N ASN A 232 -12.45 8.61 12.86
CA ASN A 232 -13.40 8.96 13.91
C ASN A 232 -14.43 7.85 14.12
N ASN A 233 -14.97 7.32 13.03
CA ASN A 233 -15.95 6.24 13.04
C ASN A 233 -15.35 4.91 13.52
N ILE A 234 -14.10 4.63 13.14
CA ILE A 234 -13.33 3.46 13.64
C ILE A 234 -13.17 3.55 15.16
N VAL A 235 -12.84 4.74 15.69
CA VAL A 235 -12.71 4.96 17.14
C VAL A 235 -14.05 4.78 17.85
N GLN A 236 -15.16 5.27 17.28
CA GLN A 236 -16.50 5.04 17.86
C GLN A 236 -16.87 3.55 17.88
N ALA A 237 -16.60 2.83 16.78
CA ALA A 237 -16.82 1.39 16.70
C ALA A 237 -16.02 0.63 17.77
N PHE A 238 -14.75 0.99 17.96
CA PHE A 238 -13.91 0.41 19.01
C PHE A 238 -14.49 0.70 20.40
N ARG A 239 -14.86 1.96 20.67
CA ARG A 239 -15.35 2.42 21.98
C ARG A 239 -16.64 1.71 22.40
N GLU A 240 -17.57 1.49 21.48
CA GLU A 240 -18.79 0.71 21.73
C GLU A 240 -18.45 -0.70 22.21
N VAL A 241 -17.55 -1.41 21.51
CA VAL A 241 -17.17 -2.77 21.90
C VAL A 241 -16.39 -2.79 23.21
N HIS A 242 -15.48 -1.84 23.41
CA HIS A 242 -14.66 -1.73 24.62
C HIS A 242 -15.50 -1.46 25.87
N SER A 243 -16.45 -0.53 25.78
CA SER A 243 -17.32 -0.17 26.90
C SER A 243 -18.46 -1.16 27.14
N GLY A 244 -18.78 -2.00 26.16
CA GLY A 244 -19.96 -2.88 26.17
C GLY A 244 -21.30 -2.14 26.16
N LYS A 245 -21.29 -0.82 25.92
CA LYS A 245 -22.49 0.02 25.91
C LYS A 245 -22.84 0.35 24.47
N GLU A 246 -24.08 0.08 24.11
CA GLU A 246 -24.60 0.42 22.80
C GLU A 246 -24.66 1.95 22.63
N GLU A 247 -23.91 2.50 21.69
CA GLU A 247 -23.90 3.93 21.38
C GLU A 247 -24.51 4.15 20.00
N MET A 248 -25.54 5.01 19.91
CA MET A 248 -26.06 5.40 18.60
C MET A 248 -25.13 6.44 17.98
N PRO A 249 -24.78 6.32 16.68
CA PRO A 249 -24.03 7.36 16.00
C PRO A 249 -24.77 8.70 16.09
N SER A 250 -24.16 9.71 16.70
CA SER A 250 -24.70 11.07 16.71
C SER A 250 -24.19 11.82 15.50
N TRP A 251 -25.13 12.30 14.67
CA TRP A 251 -24.83 13.18 13.55
C TRP A 251 -25.18 14.60 13.95
N GLU A 252 -24.16 15.42 14.17
CA GLU A 252 -24.31 16.83 14.50
C GLU A 252 -23.60 17.68 13.44
N PHE A 253 -24.25 18.77 13.02
CA PHE A 253 -23.57 19.76 12.21
C PHE A 253 -22.56 20.51 13.08
N ALA A 254 -21.36 20.73 12.56
CA ALA A 254 -20.35 21.53 13.24
C ALA A 254 -20.90 22.91 13.58
N THR A 255 -20.71 23.35 14.82
CA THR A 255 -21.12 24.70 15.25
C THR A 255 -20.28 25.76 14.55
N GLU A 256 -20.78 27.00 14.46
CA GLU A 256 -19.98 28.10 13.91
C GLU A 256 -18.65 28.29 14.66
N GLU A 257 -18.65 28.07 15.97
CA GLU A 257 -17.47 28.19 16.81
C GLU A 257 -16.44 27.10 16.48
N GLN A 258 -16.88 25.85 16.32
CA GLN A 258 -16.02 24.75 15.86
C GLN A 258 -15.46 25.01 14.46
N MET A 259 -16.29 25.52 13.54
CA MET A 259 -15.83 25.88 12.20
C MET A 259 -14.84 27.04 12.19
N LYS A 260 -15.02 28.06 13.05
CA LYS A 260 -14.07 29.17 13.22
C LYS A 260 -12.75 28.66 13.81
N LYS A 261 -12.80 27.77 14.81
CA LYS A 261 -11.61 27.16 15.40
C LYS A 261 -10.83 26.33 14.38
N ALA A 262 -11.51 25.53 13.57
CA ALA A 262 -10.90 24.69 12.54
C ALA A 262 -10.26 25.51 11.40
N LYS A 263 -10.78 26.70 11.07
CA LYS A 263 -10.16 27.60 10.07
C LYS A 263 -8.84 28.21 10.54
N ASN A 264 -8.60 28.24 11.85
CA ASN A 264 -7.47 28.92 12.47
C ASN A 264 -6.42 27.94 13.03
N ALA A 265 -6.63 26.63 12.86
CA ALA A 265 -5.74 25.54 13.27
C ALA A 265 -4.98 25.00 12.05
#